data_AF-A0A920N298-F1
#
_entry.id   AF-A0A920N298-F1
#
_cell.length_a   1.000
_cell.length_b   1.000
_cell.length_c   1.000
_cell.angle_alpha   90.00
_cell.angle_beta   90.00
_cell.angle_gamma   90.00
#
_symmetry.space_group_name_H-M   'P 1'
#
loop_
_entity.id
_entity.type
_entity.pdbx_description
1 polymer ?
#
loop_
_entity_poly.entity_id
_entity_poly.type
_entity_poly.pdbx_seq_one_letter_code
_entity_poly.pdbx_strand_id
1 'polypeptide(L)'
;MTVWRERAVNAREWFRGPRGLWATGIVVVLLLMLWLMPQRVSRLVTIDGQDIGPAPAGSPTRQVGWEPAGPIDVEAPGGGEGVDLIAPRLVGDGQLLYLTRRGPDGKTDIFRSRLSEGSWSPAVPVAEINSDADDIGPVVSTDGLTLYFFSNRAGGFGGYDLYASRRDGSNWTSPKNLGDEVNSPANEFDPAVAPDGLDLFFASDRAGANPDRLPGWTATIRRPLEGPDFDLYRASRGSLGMPSRR
;
A
#
# COMPACT_ATOMS: atom_id res chain seq x y z
N MET A 1 -43.51 -46.37 37.22
CA MET A 1 -42.62 -45.51 38.05
C MET A 1 -41.32 -46.20 38.50
N THR A 2 -41.20 -47.53 38.41
CA THR A 2 -40.06 -48.33 38.91
C THR A 2 -38.80 -48.26 38.02
N VAL A 3 -38.95 -48.34 36.70
CA VAL A 3 -37.83 -48.30 35.73
C VAL A 3 -37.00 -47.00 35.80
N TRP A 4 -37.66 -45.87 36.08
CA TRP A 4 -37.00 -44.58 36.22
C TRP A 4 -36.18 -44.46 37.51
N ARG A 5 -36.63 -45.10 38.60
CA ARG A 5 -35.90 -45.13 39.87
C ARG A 5 -34.65 -46.00 39.77
N GLU A 6 -34.74 -47.17 39.14
CA GLU A 6 -33.57 -48.04 38.91
C GLU A 6 -32.53 -47.39 38.01
N ARG A 7 -32.94 -46.71 36.93
CA ARG A 7 -32.02 -45.95 36.08
C ARG A 7 -31.34 -44.80 36.82
N ALA A 8 -32.06 -44.10 37.70
CA ALA A 8 -31.49 -43.01 38.50
C ALA A 8 -30.50 -43.51 39.57
N VAL A 9 -30.77 -44.68 40.16
CA VAL A 9 -29.86 -45.33 41.13
C VAL A 9 -28.60 -45.81 40.42
N ASN A 10 -28.73 -46.50 39.28
CA ASN A 10 -27.59 -46.98 38.48
C ASN A 10 -26.71 -45.82 37.97
N ALA A 11 -27.31 -44.69 37.57
CA ALA A 11 -26.55 -43.51 37.19
C ALA A 11 -25.76 -42.92 38.37
N ARG A 12 -26.39 -42.81 39.55
CA ARG A 12 -25.72 -42.31 40.77
C ARG A 12 -24.56 -43.21 41.21
N GLU A 13 -24.72 -44.52 41.14
CA GLU A 13 -23.67 -45.47 41.48
C GLU A 13 -22.52 -45.43 40.47
N TRP A 14 -22.84 -45.25 39.18
CA TRP A 14 -21.83 -45.09 38.13
C TRP A 14 -20.96 -43.84 38.35
N PHE A 15 -21.57 -42.68 38.66
CA PHE A 15 -20.85 -41.43 38.97
C PHE A 15 -19.98 -41.50 40.23
N ARG A 16 -20.36 -42.33 41.21
CA ARG A 16 -19.57 -42.57 42.44
C ARG A 16 -18.51 -43.65 42.27
N GLY A 17 -18.64 -44.48 41.24
CA GLY A 17 -17.64 -45.49 40.90
C GLY A 17 -16.39 -44.89 40.25
N PRO A 18 -15.28 -45.65 40.20
CA PRO A 18 -14.01 -45.17 39.64
C PRO A 18 -14.16 -44.62 38.21
N ARG A 19 -14.95 -45.30 37.37
CA ARG A 19 -15.18 -44.89 35.97
C ARG A 19 -15.92 -43.55 35.86
N GLY A 20 -16.90 -43.30 36.73
CA GLY A 20 -17.62 -42.03 36.77
C GLY A 20 -16.75 -40.89 37.26
N LEU A 21 -15.92 -41.12 38.28
CA LEU A 21 -14.96 -40.14 38.78
C LEU A 21 -13.93 -39.75 37.71
N TRP A 22 -13.40 -40.73 36.97
CA TRP A 22 -12.50 -40.48 35.83
C TRP A 22 -13.20 -39.67 34.73
N ALA A 23 -14.43 -40.01 34.37
CA ALA A 23 -15.19 -39.27 33.37
C ALA A 23 -15.46 -37.82 33.80
N THR A 24 -15.82 -37.58 35.06
CA THR A 24 -15.99 -36.22 35.58
C THR A 24 -14.67 -35.44 35.61
N GLY A 25 -13.55 -36.09 35.96
CA GLY A 25 -12.23 -35.47 35.92
C GLY A 25 -11.83 -35.02 34.51
N ILE A 26 -12.07 -35.87 33.50
CA ILE A 26 -11.82 -35.54 32.10
C ILE A 26 -12.65 -34.33 31.65
N VAL A 27 -13.95 -34.31 31.98
CA VAL A 27 -14.83 -33.19 31.62
C VAL A 27 -14.36 -31.89 32.28
N VAL A 28 -13.97 -31.92 33.56
CA VAL A 28 -13.46 -30.73 34.26
C VAL A 28 -12.16 -30.23 33.61
N VAL A 29 -11.21 -31.12 33.29
CA VAL A 29 -9.96 -30.76 32.63
C VAL A 29 -10.21 -30.17 31.24
N LEU A 30 -11.14 -30.75 30.46
CA LEU A 30 -11.51 -30.21 29.15
C LEU A 30 -12.14 -28.81 29.25
N LEU A 31 -13.01 -28.59 30.24
CA LEU A 31 -13.60 -27.27 30.50
C LEU A 31 -12.54 -26.25 30.95
N LEU A 32 -11.60 -26.67 31.79
CA LEU A 32 -10.48 -25.83 32.23
C LEU A 32 -9.54 -25.49 31.08
N MET A 33 -9.25 -26.44 30.20
CA MET A 33 -8.49 -26.20 28.96
C MET A 33 -9.21 -25.23 28.04
N LEU A 34 -10.53 -25.37 27.86
CA LEU A 34 -11.34 -24.46 27.06
C LEU A 34 -11.35 -23.03 27.64
N TRP A 35 -11.35 -22.92 28.98
CA TRP A 35 -11.30 -21.63 29.69
C TRP A 35 -9.91 -20.99 29.64
N LEU A 36 -8.84 -21.79 29.72
CA LEU A 36 -7.45 -21.35 29.61
C LEU A 36 -7.00 -21.12 28.16
N MET A 37 -7.77 -21.58 27.16
CA MET A 37 -7.48 -21.27 25.76
C MET A 37 -7.48 -19.75 25.58
N PRO A 38 -6.44 -19.19 24.94
CA PRO A 38 -6.33 -17.75 24.73
C PRO A 38 -7.56 -17.25 23.99
N GLN A 39 -8.43 -16.54 24.70
CA GLN A 39 -9.56 -15.86 24.11
C GLN A 39 -8.98 -14.72 23.28
N ARG A 40 -9.05 -14.82 21.95
CA ARG A 40 -8.62 -13.73 21.08
C ARG A 40 -9.53 -12.53 21.32
N VAL A 41 -9.14 -11.62 22.21
CA VAL A 41 -9.78 -10.32 22.34
C VAL A 41 -9.28 -9.46 21.18
N SER A 42 -10.00 -9.50 20.06
CA SER A 42 -9.85 -8.52 19.00
C SER A 42 -10.46 -7.21 19.48
N ARG A 43 -9.63 -6.26 19.94
CA ARG A 43 -10.08 -4.88 20.16
C ARG A 43 -10.36 -4.28 18.78
N LEU A 44 -11.64 -4.11 18.44
CA LEU A 44 -12.04 -3.45 17.21
C LEU A 44 -11.85 -1.93 17.37
N VAL A 45 -10.99 -1.37 16.52
CA VAL A 45 -10.85 0.07 16.32
C VAL A 45 -11.49 0.38 14.98
N THR A 46 -12.54 1.19 14.97
CA THR A 46 -13.16 1.67 13.74
C THR A 46 -12.47 2.96 13.30
N ILE A 47 -12.21 3.09 12.00
CA ILE A 47 -11.77 4.31 11.35
C ILE A 47 -12.87 4.66 10.35
N ASP A 48 -13.77 5.58 10.71
CA ASP A 48 -14.89 6.01 9.87
C ASP A 48 -14.68 7.43 9.31
N GLY A 49 -13.42 7.81 9.10
CA GLY A 49 -13.04 9.07 8.46
C GLY A 49 -13.26 10.32 9.32
N GLN A 50 -13.79 10.18 10.54
CA GLN A 50 -14.02 11.28 11.48
C GLN A 50 -13.40 11.01 12.86
N ASP A 51 -13.30 9.75 13.32
CA ASP A 51 -12.73 9.43 14.63
C ASP A 51 -11.93 8.10 14.66
N ILE A 52 -11.12 7.92 15.71
CA ILE A 52 -10.44 6.65 16.03
C ILE A 52 -10.89 6.21 17.43
N GLY A 53 -11.75 5.20 17.51
CA GLY A 53 -12.34 4.77 18.78
C GLY A 53 -12.89 3.34 18.80
N PRO A 54 -13.36 2.86 19.97
CA PRO A 54 -14.01 1.56 20.08
C PRO A 54 -15.36 1.56 19.35
N ALA A 55 -15.64 0.48 18.61
CA ALA A 55 -16.88 0.34 17.85
C ALA A 55 -18.13 0.46 18.75
N PRO A 56 -19.21 1.15 18.33
CA PRO A 56 -20.49 1.15 19.03
C PRO A 56 -21.01 -0.27 19.27
N ALA A 57 -21.61 -0.51 20.44
CA ALA A 57 -22.19 -1.81 20.79
C ALA A 57 -23.25 -2.22 19.76
N GLY A 58 -23.12 -3.44 19.21
CA GLY A 58 -24.05 -3.97 18.21
C GLY A 58 -23.71 -3.61 16.75
N SER A 59 -22.58 -2.96 16.49
CA SER A 59 -22.09 -2.76 15.12
C SER A 59 -21.91 -4.11 14.42
N PRO A 60 -22.41 -4.31 13.18
CA PRO A 60 -22.18 -5.53 12.43
C PRO A 60 -20.68 -5.72 12.24
N THR A 61 -20.12 -6.73 12.89
CA THR A 61 -18.72 -7.10 12.79
C THR A 61 -18.48 -7.73 11.42
N ARG A 62 -18.18 -6.92 10.40
CA ARG A 62 -17.30 -7.40 9.33
C ARG A 62 -15.94 -7.58 10.01
N GLN A 63 -15.47 -8.81 10.12
CA GLN A 63 -14.03 -9.01 10.31
C GLN A 63 -13.35 -8.43 9.07
N VAL A 64 -12.90 -7.18 9.15
CA VAL A 64 -11.84 -6.68 8.27
C VAL A 64 -10.54 -7.19 8.88
N GLY A 65 -10.38 -8.51 8.89
CA GLY A 65 -9.13 -9.14 9.22
C GLY A 65 -8.30 -9.16 7.94
N TRP A 66 -7.16 -8.51 7.95
CA TRP A 66 -6.13 -8.85 6.98
C TRP A 66 -5.80 -10.32 7.17
N GLU A 67 -5.80 -11.09 6.09
CA GLU A 67 -5.17 -12.41 6.10
C GLU A 67 -3.66 -12.22 6.38
N PRO A 68 -2.96 -13.23 6.93
CA PRO A 68 -1.51 -13.15 7.06
C PRO A 68 -0.87 -12.75 5.74
N ALA A 69 -0.02 -11.73 5.76
CA ALA A 69 0.67 -11.27 4.56
C ALA A 69 1.53 -12.41 3.99
N GLY A 70 1.32 -12.71 2.72
CA GLY A 70 2.14 -13.64 1.94
C GLY A 70 2.81 -12.93 0.78
N PRO A 71 3.91 -13.47 0.24
CA PRO A 71 4.50 -12.95 -0.98
C PRO A 71 3.53 -13.12 -2.15
N ILE A 72 3.54 -12.17 -3.08
CA ILE A 72 2.86 -12.32 -4.36
C ILE A 72 3.94 -12.65 -5.38
N ASP A 73 3.76 -13.76 -6.10
CA ASP A 73 4.66 -14.15 -7.18
C ASP A 73 4.34 -13.32 -8.43
N VAL A 74 5.03 -12.19 -8.55
CA VAL A 74 4.99 -11.32 -9.74
C VAL A 74 6.35 -11.23 -10.43
N GLU A 75 7.33 -12.05 -10.03
CA GLU A 75 8.69 -11.90 -10.52
C GLU A 75 8.78 -12.22 -12.02
N ALA A 76 9.45 -11.35 -12.76
CA ALA A 76 9.80 -11.58 -14.16
C ALA A 76 10.83 -12.73 -14.27
N PRO A 77 11.03 -13.34 -15.45
CA PRO A 77 12.20 -14.18 -15.68
C PRO A 77 13.48 -13.41 -15.33
N GLY A 78 14.27 -13.91 -14.36
CA GLY A 78 15.42 -13.20 -13.78
C GLY A 78 15.17 -12.56 -12.41
N GLY A 79 14.08 -12.90 -11.73
CA GLY A 79 13.92 -12.73 -10.28
C GLY A 79 14.89 -13.62 -9.49
N GLY A 80 15.45 -13.10 -8.40
CA GLY A 80 16.53 -13.70 -7.64
C GLY A 80 17.12 -12.73 -6.62
N GLU A 81 18.09 -13.19 -5.83
CA GLU A 81 18.75 -12.35 -4.82
C GLU A 81 19.23 -11.01 -5.38
N GLY A 82 19.00 -9.92 -4.65
CA GLY A 82 19.40 -8.57 -5.05
C GLY A 82 18.44 -7.86 -6.02
N VAL A 83 17.25 -8.42 -6.25
CA VAL A 83 16.15 -7.73 -6.95
C VAL A 83 15.16 -7.17 -5.92
N ASP A 84 14.90 -5.87 -5.98
CA ASP A 84 13.86 -5.23 -5.16
C ASP A 84 12.64 -4.88 -5.99
N LEU A 85 11.43 -5.14 -5.47
CA LEU A 85 10.18 -4.66 -6.04
C LEU A 85 9.59 -3.60 -5.11
N ILE A 86 9.53 -2.36 -5.58
CA ILE A 86 9.15 -1.19 -4.78
C ILE A 86 8.11 -0.33 -5.48
N ALA A 87 7.56 0.64 -4.76
CA ALA A 87 6.57 1.61 -5.25
C ALA A 87 5.38 0.97 -6.01
N PRO A 88 4.68 -0.04 -5.44
CA PRO A 88 3.53 -0.65 -6.10
C PRO A 88 2.38 0.36 -6.24
N ARG A 89 1.69 0.33 -7.38
CA ARG A 89 0.54 1.17 -7.71
C ARG A 89 -0.51 0.36 -8.48
N LEU A 90 -1.69 0.24 -7.90
CA LEU A 90 -2.86 -0.33 -8.58
C LEU A 90 -3.52 0.71 -9.46
N VAL A 91 -4.08 0.25 -10.58
CA VAL A 91 -4.74 1.10 -11.57
C VAL A 91 -6.14 0.57 -11.84
N GLY A 92 -7.11 1.49 -11.98
CA GLY A 92 -8.47 1.18 -12.38
C GLY A 92 -9.22 0.30 -11.37
N ASP A 93 -9.74 -0.81 -11.86
CA ASP A 93 -10.48 -1.83 -11.11
C ASP A 93 -9.58 -2.73 -10.22
N GLY A 94 -8.29 -2.40 -10.11
CA GLY A 94 -7.32 -3.16 -9.33
C GLY A 94 -6.77 -4.39 -10.06
N GLN A 95 -7.05 -4.57 -11.36
CA GLN A 95 -6.50 -5.68 -12.14
C GLN A 95 -5.13 -5.40 -12.76
N LEU A 96 -4.64 -4.17 -12.67
CA LEU A 96 -3.35 -3.77 -13.22
C LEU A 96 -2.49 -3.18 -12.12
N LEU A 97 -1.31 -3.77 -11.91
CA LEU A 97 -0.30 -3.34 -10.96
C LEU A 97 0.89 -2.78 -11.74
N TYR A 98 1.27 -1.55 -11.47
CA TYR A 98 2.59 -1.03 -11.80
C TYR A 98 3.48 -1.10 -10.57
N LEU A 99 4.77 -1.26 -10.81
CA LEU A 99 5.79 -1.28 -9.77
C LEU A 99 7.14 -0.84 -10.36
N THR A 100 8.07 -0.51 -9.49
CA THR A 100 9.47 -0.33 -9.84
C THR A 100 10.23 -1.59 -9.47
N ARG A 101 11.04 -2.10 -10.41
CA ARG A 101 12.00 -3.17 -10.16
C ARG A 101 13.39 -2.57 -10.11
N ARG A 102 14.13 -2.85 -9.03
CA ARG A 102 15.56 -2.57 -8.91
C ARG A 102 16.35 -3.85 -9.17
N GLY A 103 17.26 -3.83 -10.13
CA GLY A 103 18.15 -4.94 -10.42
C GLY A 103 19.35 -5.01 -9.46
N PRO A 104 20.13 -6.11 -9.50
CA PRO A 104 21.33 -6.27 -8.66
C PRO A 104 22.43 -5.24 -8.95
N ASP A 105 22.44 -4.67 -10.15
CA ASP A 105 23.29 -3.56 -10.57
C ASP A 105 22.82 -2.20 -10.02
N GLY A 106 21.69 -2.18 -9.31
CA GLY A 106 21.08 -1.00 -8.73
C GLY A 106 20.17 -0.23 -9.68
N LYS A 107 20.12 -0.61 -10.96
CA LYS A 107 19.29 0.01 -11.99
C LYS A 107 17.81 -0.17 -11.67
N THR A 108 17.03 0.88 -11.85
CA THR A 108 15.58 0.85 -11.65
C THR A 108 14.80 1.07 -12.94
N ASP A 109 13.74 0.28 -13.09
CA ASP A 109 12.86 0.29 -14.25
C ASP A 109 11.40 0.09 -13.82
N ILE A 110 10.47 0.58 -14.63
CA ILE A 110 9.03 0.42 -14.42
C ILE A 110 8.54 -0.88 -15.07
N PHE A 111 7.80 -1.65 -14.29
CA PHE A 111 7.19 -2.92 -14.67
C PHE A 111 5.68 -2.87 -14.45
N ARG A 112 4.95 -3.76 -15.15
CA ARG A 112 3.52 -3.98 -14.94
C ARG A 112 3.17 -5.46 -14.85
N SER A 113 2.20 -5.79 -14.02
CA SER A 113 1.61 -7.12 -13.89
C SER A 113 0.08 -7.02 -13.94
N ARG A 114 -0.59 -8.06 -14.45
CA ARG A 114 -2.04 -8.13 -14.55
C ARG A 114 -2.58 -9.26 -13.67
N LEU A 115 -3.63 -8.96 -12.91
CA LEU A 115 -4.39 -9.95 -12.18
C LEU A 115 -5.34 -10.67 -13.14
N SER A 116 -5.28 -12.00 -13.17
CA SER A 116 -6.19 -12.85 -13.91
C SER A 116 -6.50 -14.10 -13.08
N GLU A 117 -7.79 -14.44 -12.95
CA GLU A 117 -8.23 -15.64 -12.22
C GLU A 117 -7.65 -15.75 -10.78
N GLY A 118 -7.45 -14.61 -10.12
CA GLY A 118 -6.94 -14.54 -8.75
C GLY A 118 -5.41 -14.66 -8.62
N SER A 119 -4.67 -14.70 -9.73
CA SER A 119 -3.20 -14.70 -9.73
C SER A 119 -2.65 -13.57 -10.58
N TRP A 120 -1.56 -12.97 -10.12
CA TRP A 120 -0.86 -11.95 -10.87
C TRP A 120 0.03 -12.62 -11.93
N SER A 121 0.08 -12.04 -13.13
CA SER A 121 1.01 -12.48 -14.16
C SER A 121 2.45 -12.13 -13.76
N PRO A 122 3.47 -12.80 -14.34
CA PRO A 122 4.83 -12.28 -14.27
C PRO A 122 4.87 -10.82 -14.72
N ALA A 123 5.60 -9.98 -13.99
CA ALA A 123 5.72 -8.58 -14.32
C ALA A 123 6.56 -8.41 -15.60
N VAL A 124 6.10 -7.55 -16.50
CA VAL A 124 6.79 -7.24 -17.77
C VAL A 124 7.24 -5.78 -17.76
N PRO A 125 8.40 -5.46 -18.35
CA PRO A 125 8.88 -4.08 -18.42
C PRO A 125 7.93 -3.23 -19.27
N VAL A 126 7.78 -1.97 -18.89
CA VAL A 126 7.01 -0.97 -19.66
C VAL A 126 7.99 -0.25 -20.58
N ALA A 127 8.38 -0.92 -21.66
CA ALA A 127 9.48 -0.52 -22.53
C ALA A 127 9.31 0.87 -23.16
N GLU A 128 8.07 1.32 -23.36
CA GLU A 128 7.78 2.66 -23.90
C GLU A 128 8.06 3.78 -22.89
N ILE A 129 8.03 3.44 -21.60
CA ILE A 129 8.40 4.34 -20.53
C ILE A 129 9.89 4.26 -20.31
N ASN A 130 10.44 3.09 -20.01
CA ASN A 130 11.81 2.90 -19.52
C ASN A 130 12.91 3.45 -20.45
N SER A 131 14.05 3.76 -19.85
CA SER A 131 15.22 4.34 -20.49
C SER A 131 16.51 3.77 -19.90
N ASP A 132 17.67 4.22 -20.38
CA ASP A 132 18.97 3.87 -19.78
C ASP A 132 19.17 4.49 -18.38
N ALA A 133 18.38 5.50 -18.01
CA ALA A 133 18.41 6.16 -16.70
C ALA A 133 17.37 5.59 -15.73
N ASP A 134 17.51 5.80 -14.43
CA ASP A 134 16.60 5.28 -13.42
C ASP A 134 15.17 5.79 -13.61
N ASP A 135 14.20 4.87 -13.60
CA ASP A 135 12.79 5.13 -13.85
C ASP A 135 11.93 4.52 -12.74
N ILE A 136 11.29 5.38 -11.94
CA ILE A 136 10.77 4.98 -10.63
C ILE A 136 9.39 5.63 -10.36
N GLY A 137 8.59 4.97 -9.50
CA GLY A 137 7.40 5.56 -8.90
C GLY A 137 6.25 5.83 -9.88
N PRO A 138 5.85 4.86 -10.71
CA PRO A 138 4.83 5.07 -11.74
C PRO A 138 3.45 5.29 -11.13
N VAL A 139 2.82 6.44 -11.36
CA VAL A 139 1.46 6.74 -10.95
C VAL A 139 0.59 7.01 -12.16
N VAL A 140 -0.49 6.24 -12.32
CA VAL A 140 -1.46 6.44 -13.40
C VAL A 140 -2.61 7.28 -12.90
N SER A 141 -3.04 8.28 -13.67
CA SER A 141 -4.21 9.09 -13.38
C SER A 141 -5.49 8.24 -13.29
N THR A 142 -6.48 8.72 -12.54
CA THR A 142 -7.74 8.00 -12.31
C THR A 142 -8.49 7.64 -13.59
N ASP A 143 -8.39 8.47 -14.63
CA ASP A 143 -8.94 8.20 -15.96
C ASP A 143 -8.16 7.14 -16.76
N GLY A 144 -6.99 6.70 -16.28
CA GLY A 144 -6.13 5.72 -16.93
C GLY A 144 -5.38 6.26 -18.16
N LEU A 145 -5.43 7.58 -18.42
CA LEU A 145 -4.94 8.20 -19.66
C LEU A 145 -3.53 8.82 -19.54
N THR A 146 -3.02 8.99 -18.33
CA THR A 146 -1.71 9.61 -18.10
C THR A 146 -0.92 8.82 -17.07
N LEU A 147 0.33 8.48 -17.38
CA LEU A 147 1.28 7.91 -16.44
C LEU A 147 2.30 8.99 -16.07
N TYR A 148 2.45 9.25 -14.78
CA TYR A 148 3.47 10.09 -14.18
C TYR A 148 4.53 9.22 -13.51
N PHE A 149 5.78 9.67 -13.52
CA PHE A 149 6.88 8.99 -12.86
C PHE A 149 8.03 9.99 -12.69
N PHE A 150 9.09 9.59 -12.00
CA PHE A 150 10.30 10.41 -11.88
C PHE A 150 11.52 9.68 -12.42
N SER A 151 12.47 10.44 -12.95
CA SER A 151 13.65 9.89 -13.62
C SER A 151 14.83 10.85 -13.65
N ASN A 152 16.05 10.30 -13.65
CA ASN A 152 17.31 11.04 -13.83
C ASN A 152 17.83 10.99 -15.27
N ARG A 153 16.93 10.85 -16.26
CA ARG A 153 17.23 10.98 -17.70
C ARG A 153 17.98 12.28 -18.00
N ALA A 154 18.96 12.18 -18.89
CA ALA A 154 19.67 13.36 -19.40
C ALA A 154 18.71 14.34 -20.10
N GLY A 155 18.99 15.64 -19.95
CA GLY A 155 18.18 16.73 -20.51
C GLY A 155 17.06 17.23 -19.60
N GLY A 156 16.98 16.74 -18.36
CA GLY A 156 16.18 17.32 -17.27
C GLY A 156 16.75 18.62 -16.70
N PHE A 157 16.08 19.15 -15.68
CA PHE A 157 16.40 20.37 -14.97
C PHE A 157 17.34 20.14 -13.79
N GLY A 158 17.21 19.00 -13.10
CA GLY A 158 18.00 18.67 -11.92
C GLY A 158 18.45 17.21 -11.87
N GLY A 159 18.41 16.63 -10.67
CA GLY A 159 18.79 15.23 -10.44
C GLY A 159 17.71 14.29 -10.97
N TYR A 160 16.68 14.07 -10.18
CA TYR A 160 15.45 13.41 -10.64
C TYR A 160 14.38 14.45 -10.96
N ASP A 161 13.76 14.30 -12.12
CA ASP A 161 12.69 15.16 -12.60
C ASP A 161 11.39 14.35 -12.76
N LEU A 162 10.24 15.04 -12.71
CA LEU A 162 8.95 14.44 -13.04
C LEU A 162 8.71 14.42 -14.56
N TYR A 163 8.21 13.29 -15.03
CA TYR A 163 7.82 13.04 -16.42
C TYR A 163 6.37 12.57 -16.50
N ALA A 164 5.76 12.78 -17.66
CA ALA A 164 4.46 12.21 -17.99
C ALA A 164 4.44 11.59 -19.38
N SER A 165 3.65 10.52 -19.52
CA SER A 165 3.30 9.92 -20.80
C SER A 165 1.79 9.77 -20.94
N ARG A 166 1.27 9.97 -22.15
CA ARG A 166 -0.14 9.77 -22.48
C ARG A 166 -0.38 8.37 -23.01
N ARG A 167 -1.58 7.87 -22.78
CA ARG A 167 -2.02 6.59 -23.31
C ARG A 167 -2.37 6.74 -24.79
N ASP A 168 -1.84 5.84 -25.61
CA ASP A 168 -2.17 5.69 -27.02
C ASP A 168 -2.57 4.23 -27.29
N GLY A 169 -3.87 3.97 -27.31
CA GLY A 169 -4.43 2.61 -27.33
C GLY A 169 -3.96 1.78 -26.14
N SER A 170 -3.23 0.69 -26.41
CA SER A 170 -2.67 -0.19 -25.38
C SER A 170 -1.33 0.27 -24.81
N ASN A 171 -0.68 1.23 -25.47
CA ASN A 171 0.70 1.62 -25.21
C ASN A 171 0.78 3.01 -24.58
N TRP A 172 1.97 3.37 -24.13
CA TRP A 172 2.30 4.72 -23.69
C TRP A 172 3.06 5.45 -24.79
N THR A 173 2.82 6.75 -24.93
CA THR A 173 3.65 7.61 -25.78
C THR A 173 5.07 7.75 -25.21
N SER A 174 6.00 8.32 -25.97
CA SER A 174 7.30 8.71 -25.41
C SER A 174 7.11 9.70 -24.24
N PRO A 175 7.76 9.47 -23.08
CA PRO A 175 7.67 10.38 -21.93
C PRO A 175 8.12 11.80 -22.24
N LYS A 176 7.46 12.77 -21.61
CA LYS A 176 7.80 14.19 -21.67
C LYS A 176 8.09 14.71 -20.28
N ASN A 177 9.18 15.45 -20.12
CA ASN A 177 9.49 16.19 -18.90
C ASN A 177 8.37 17.22 -18.63
N LEU A 178 8.01 17.43 -17.37
CA LEU A 178 6.91 18.34 -17.01
C LEU A 178 7.26 19.83 -17.07
N GLY A 179 8.51 20.19 -17.41
CA GLY A 179 8.94 21.57 -17.57
C GLY A 179 9.32 22.26 -16.26
N ASP A 180 9.81 23.49 -16.36
CA ASP A 180 10.34 24.31 -15.27
C ASP A 180 9.27 24.90 -14.33
N GLU A 181 7.99 24.85 -14.72
CA GLU A 181 6.88 25.17 -13.82
C GLU A 181 6.69 24.08 -12.74
N VAL A 182 7.10 22.85 -13.04
CA VAL A 182 6.96 21.70 -12.13
C VAL A 182 8.32 21.27 -11.59
N ASN A 183 9.29 21.02 -12.47
CA ASN A 183 10.62 20.56 -12.13
C ASN A 183 11.55 21.73 -11.82
N SER A 184 12.62 21.45 -11.10
CA SER A 184 13.59 22.46 -10.69
C SER A 184 15.03 21.93 -10.82
N PRO A 185 16.06 22.74 -10.56
CA PRO A 185 17.43 22.23 -10.45
C PRO A 185 17.65 21.21 -9.31
N ALA A 186 16.64 21.01 -8.45
CA ALA A 186 16.68 20.09 -7.32
C ALA A 186 16.22 18.67 -7.75
N ASN A 187 15.81 17.84 -6.80
CA ASN A 187 15.16 16.57 -7.07
C ASN A 187 13.64 16.69 -6.86
N GLU A 188 12.88 16.03 -7.73
CA GLU A 188 11.45 15.84 -7.62
C GLU A 188 11.10 14.34 -7.61
N PHE A 189 10.36 13.92 -6.59
CA PHE A 189 10.05 12.52 -6.30
C PHE A 189 8.56 12.29 -6.05
N ASP A 190 8.16 11.02 -6.18
CA ASP A 190 6.88 10.48 -5.72
C ASP A 190 5.65 11.29 -6.15
N PRO A 191 5.39 11.41 -7.47
CA PRO A 191 4.23 12.14 -7.98
C PRO A 191 2.93 11.52 -7.47
N ALA A 192 2.00 12.35 -7.02
CA ALA A 192 0.66 11.98 -6.59
C ALA A 192 -0.37 12.89 -7.27
N VAL A 193 -1.03 12.37 -8.30
CA VAL A 193 -2.04 13.10 -9.06
C VAL A 193 -3.40 13.03 -8.38
N ALA A 194 -4.10 14.17 -8.27
CA ALA A 194 -5.45 14.23 -7.77
C ALA A 194 -6.44 13.50 -8.72
N PRO A 195 -7.59 13.00 -8.22
CA PRO A 195 -8.52 12.24 -9.04
C PRO A 195 -9.10 13.00 -10.24
N ASP A 196 -9.18 14.33 -10.15
CA ASP A 196 -9.62 15.21 -11.25
C ASP A 196 -8.52 15.50 -12.28
N GLY A 197 -7.27 15.09 -12.00
CA GLY A 197 -6.11 15.35 -12.85
C GLY A 197 -5.67 16.81 -12.92
N LEU A 198 -6.23 17.69 -12.07
CA LEU A 198 -5.94 19.11 -12.04
C LEU A 198 -4.74 19.44 -11.15
N ASP A 199 -4.55 18.67 -10.09
CA ASP A 199 -3.45 18.85 -9.15
C ASP A 199 -2.46 17.68 -9.19
N LEU A 200 -1.18 18.01 -9.11
CA LEU A 200 -0.08 17.07 -8.96
C LEU A 200 0.73 17.47 -7.72
N PHE A 201 0.80 16.57 -6.75
CA PHE A 201 1.62 16.72 -5.55
C PHE A 201 2.90 15.91 -5.71
N PHE A 202 4.01 16.37 -5.11
CA PHE A 202 5.30 15.69 -5.19
C PHE A 202 6.25 16.16 -4.08
N ALA A 203 7.25 15.36 -3.74
CA ALA A 203 8.31 15.74 -2.80
C ALA A 203 9.46 16.41 -3.54
N SER A 204 10.05 17.47 -2.97
CA SER A 204 11.23 18.12 -3.55
C SER A 204 12.13 18.74 -2.50
N ASP A 205 13.45 18.69 -2.73
CA ASP A 205 14.47 19.35 -1.91
C ASP A 205 14.80 20.78 -2.40
N ARG A 206 13.97 21.35 -3.29
CA ARG A 206 14.17 22.71 -3.84
C ARG A 206 14.22 23.83 -2.81
N ALA A 207 13.63 23.66 -1.63
CA ALA A 207 13.74 24.66 -0.58
C ALA A 207 15.11 24.64 0.12
N GLY A 208 15.81 23.49 0.14
CA GLY A 208 17.20 23.42 0.58
C GLY A 208 18.18 24.05 -0.43
N ALA A 209 17.77 24.15 -1.71
CA ALA A 209 18.52 24.86 -2.74
C ALA A 209 18.36 26.39 -2.68
N ASN A 210 17.47 26.93 -1.83
CA ASN A 210 17.25 28.36 -1.69
C ASN A 210 18.21 28.98 -0.63
N PRO A 211 19.14 29.87 -1.02
CA PRO A 211 20.08 30.49 -0.08
C PRO A 211 19.42 31.41 0.96
N ASP A 212 18.17 31.84 0.74
CA ASP A 212 17.45 32.80 1.60
C ASP A 212 16.54 32.14 2.65
N ARG A 213 16.60 30.81 2.82
CA ARG A 213 15.75 30.08 3.77
C ARG A 213 16.11 30.44 5.22
N LEU A 214 15.16 31.04 5.95
CA LEU A 214 15.25 31.24 7.40
C LEU A 214 15.37 29.88 8.11
N PRO A 215 16.14 29.78 9.21
CA PRO A 215 16.30 28.52 9.94
C PRO A 215 14.93 28.04 10.43
N GLY A 216 14.60 26.77 10.11
CA GLY A 216 13.31 26.16 10.44
C GLY A 216 13.02 26.18 11.95
N TRP A 217 11.73 26.31 12.30
CA TRP A 217 11.25 26.25 13.68
C TRP A 217 11.73 24.97 14.40
N THR A 218 12.53 25.13 15.44
CA THR A 218 13.13 24.01 16.17
C THR A 218 12.21 23.56 17.31
N ALA A 219 11.24 22.71 17.01
CA ALA A 219 10.49 21.99 18.05
C ALA A 219 11.10 20.59 18.27
N THR A 220 11.97 20.52 19.27
CA THR A 220 12.38 19.35 20.09
C THR A 220 12.66 18.00 19.38
N ILE A 221 13.97 17.76 19.19
CA ILE A 221 14.73 16.52 18.89
C ILE A 221 14.54 15.89 17.50
N ARG A 222 15.55 16.04 16.62
CA ARG A 222 16.63 15.06 16.31
C ARG A 222 17.61 15.74 15.36
N ARG A 223 18.90 15.36 15.48
CA ARG A 223 20.07 15.57 14.60
C ARG A 223 19.89 16.64 13.48
N PRO A 224 20.79 17.64 13.34
CA PRO A 224 20.88 18.37 12.08
C PRO A 224 21.16 17.33 10.99
N LEU A 225 20.15 17.01 10.19
CA LEU A 225 20.29 16.11 9.06
C LEU A 225 20.95 16.96 7.98
N GLU A 226 22.27 16.87 7.82
CA GLU A 226 23.00 17.40 6.66
C GLU A 226 22.65 16.63 5.37
N GLY A 227 21.43 16.10 5.26
CA GLY A 227 20.87 15.48 4.07
C GLY A 227 19.87 16.42 3.40
N PRO A 228 19.51 16.14 2.13
CA PRO A 228 18.47 16.90 1.44
C PRO A 228 17.17 16.92 2.25
N ASP A 229 16.66 18.13 2.52
CA ASP A 229 15.40 18.37 3.22
C ASP A 229 14.27 18.43 2.18
N PHE A 230 13.46 17.36 2.12
CA PHE A 230 12.35 17.26 1.19
C PHE A 230 11.08 17.86 1.79
N ASP A 231 10.53 18.84 1.09
CA ASP A 231 9.23 19.44 1.38
C ASP A 231 8.18 18.95 0.37
N LEU A 232 6.90 19.11 0.71
CA LEU A 232 5.77 18.76 -0.18
C LEU A 232 5.39 19.95 -1.06
N TYR A 233 5.28 19.72 -2.36
CA TYR A 233 4.89 20.71 -3.36
C TYR A 233 3.64 20.29 -4.12
N ARG A 234 3.00 21.28 -4.77
CA ARG A 234 1.82 21.12 -5.61
C ARG A 234 1.99 21.94 -6.88
N ALA A 235 1.69 21.32 -8.03
CA ALA A 235 1.46 21.99 -9.30
C ALA A 235 -0.01 21.86 -9.69
N SER A 236 -0.59 22.94 -10.22
CA SER A 236 -2.00 22.99 -10.64
C SER A 236 -2.10 23.34 -12.12
N ARG A 237 -2.92 22.59 -12.86
CA ARG A 237 -3.32 22.95 -14.22
C ARG A 237 -4.43 23.99 -14.16
N GLY A 238 -4.20 25.18 -14.71
CA GLY A 238 -5.27 26.15 -14.90
C GLY A 238 -6.36 25.58 -15.81
N SER A 239 -7.63 25.78 -15.48
CA SER A 239 -8.71 25.56 -16.44
C SER A 239 -8.53 26.57 -17.57
N LEU A 240 -8.01 26.14 -18.73
CA LEU A 240 -8.14 26.93 -19.96
C LEU A 240 -9.63 27.25 -20.13
N GLY A 241 -9.95 28.54 -20.17
CA GLY A 241 -11.30 29.07 -20.00
C GLY A 241 -12.36 28.34 -20.81
N MET A 242 -13.19 27.56 -20.12
CA MET A 242 -14.54 27.28 -20.60
C MET A 242 -15.37 28.51 -20.28
N PRO A 243 -15.95 29.23 -21.27
CA PRO A 243 -16.86 30.32 -20.97
C PRO A 243 -18.04 29.76 -20.19
N SER A 244 -18.36 30.39 -19.06
CA SER A 244 -19.53 30.04 -18.26
C SER A 244 -20.76 30.12 -19.16
N ARG A 245 -21.48 28.99 -19.28
CA ARG A 245 -22.82 29.01 -19.88
C ARG A 245 -23.72 29.81 -18.94
N ARG A 246 -24.03 31.04 -19.34
CA ARG A 246 -25.27 31.72 -18.92
C ARG A 246 -26.41 31.25 -19.80
#